data_AF-A0A3M1AYJ4-F1
#
_entry.id   AF-A0A3M1AYJ4-F1
#
_cell.length_a   1.000
_cell.length_b   1.000
_cell.length_c   1.000
_cell.angle_alpha   90.00
_cell.angle_beta   90.00
_cell.angle_gamma   90.00
#
_symmetry.space_group_name_H-M   'P 1'
#
loop_
_entity.id
_entity.type
_entity.pdbx_description
1 polymer ?
#
loop_
_entity_poly.entity_id
_entity_poly.type
_entity_poly.pdbx_seq_one_letter_code
_entity_poly.pdbx_strand_id
1 'polypeptide(L)'
;GYFVGDFITPDHIRWYPNLMSADEGNIVSLRTPELIEEGGINYQESEIINLDFGGKQMKINYAGKHKRYLPALYRMRQLFGEHFQEVSLYDATSLAEIPEWADSCTSTRYVVVARKG
;
A
#
# COMPACT_ATOMS: atom_id res chain seq x y z
N GLY A 1 -11.75 -8.40 -22.31
CA GLY A 1 -11.06 -7.14 -21.95
C GLY A 1 -10.21 -7.38 -20.71
N TYR A 2 -9.22 -6.53 -20.39
CA TYR A 2 -8.36 -6.74 -19.21
C TYR A 2 -8.57 -5.66 -18.16
N PHE A 3 -8.54 -6.07 -16.89
CA PHE A 3 -8.36 -5.22 -15.73
C PHE A 3 -6.94 -5.42 -15.20
N VAL A 4 -6.28 -4.32 -14.85
CA VAL A 4 -4.96 -4.33 -14.22
C VAL A 4 -5.02 -3.43 -12.99
N GLY A 5 -4.67 -3.96 -11.83
CA GLY A 5 -4.67 -3.23 -10.57
C GLY A 5 -3.40 -3.47 -9.77
N ASP A 6 -2.94 -2.45 -9.04
CA ASP A 6 -1.70 -2.45 -8.26
C ASP A 6 -2.04 -2.30 -6.77
N PHE A 7 -1.54 -3.23 -5.95
CA PHE A 7 -1.89 -3.37 -4.54
C PHE A 7 -0.65 -3.51 -3.67
N ILE A 8 -0.82 -3.22 -2.38
CA ILE A 8 0.24 -3.34 -1.36
C ILE A 8 -0.01 -4.64 -0.57
N THR A 9 1.06 -5.41 -0.36
CA THR A 9 1.00 -6.65 0.44
C THR A 9 0.81 -6.34 1.94
N PRO A 10 0.07 -7.18 2.69
CA PRO A 10 -0.24 -6.92 4.09
C PRO A 10 0.94 -7.16 5.05
N ASP A 11 1.94 -7.93 4.65
CA ASP A 11 3.13 -8.24 5.47
C ASP A 11 4.19 -7.13 5.44
N HIS A 12 4.11 -6.21 4.47
CA HIS A 12 4.99 -5.04 4.37
C HIS A 12 4.30 -3.78 4.82
N ILE A 13 3.67 -3.86 6.00
CA ILE A 13 3.23 -2.68 6.75
C ILE A 13 4.45 -1.80 6.90
N ARG A 14 4.42 -0.65 6.21
CA ARG A 14 5.46 0.34 6.36
C ARG A 14 5.26 0.96 7.73
N TRP A 15 5.91 0.38 8.73
CA TRP A 15 6.36 1.08 9.92
C TRP A 15 7.38 2.12 9.44
N TYR A 16 6.88 3.16 8.77
CA TYR A 16 7.67 4.36 8.63
C TYR A 16 8.06 4.75 10.06
N PRO A 17 9.32 5.13 10.31
CA PRO A 17 9.59 5.86 11.54
C PRO A 17 8.55 6.98 11.62
N ASN A 18 7.98 7.19 12.82
CA ASN A 18 7.01 8.25 13.07
C ASN A 18 7.55 9.64 12.66
N LEU A 19 8.85 9.72 12.35
CA LEU A 19 9.58 10.82 11.79
C LEU A 19 10.26 10.39 10.48
N MET A 20 9.89 11.01 9.36
CA MET A 20 10.62 10.94 8.10
C MET A 20 11.28 12.30 7.83
N SER A 21 12.49 12.32 7.31
CA SER A 21 13.15 13.56 6.89
C SER A 21 13.56 13.51 5.41
N ALA A 22 13.54 14.67 4.77
CA ALA A 22 14.06 14.89 3.43
C ALA A 22 14.87 16.20 3.40
N ASP A 23 15.62 16.41 2.32
CA ASP A 23 16.43 17.60 2.10
C ASP A 23 17.33 17.95 3.28
N GLU A 24 18.12 16.97 3.74
CA GLU A 24 19.04 17.09 4.89
C GLU A 24 18.35 17.47 6.22
N GLY A 25 17.05 17.19 6.33
CA GLY A 25 16.26 17.50 7.53
C GLY A 25 15.47 18.80 7.44
N ASN A 26 15.53 19.53 6.32
CA ASN A 26 14.71 20.72 6.11
C ASN A 26 13.23 20.39 5.97
N ILE A 27 12.88 19.18 5.53
CA ILE A 27 11.50 18.72 5.51
C ILE A 27 11.38 17.55 6.48
N VAL A 28 10.46 17.68 7.43
CA VAL A 28 10.16 16.67 8.45
C VAL A 28 8.71 16.26 8.32
N SER A 29 8.43 14.98 8.12
CA SER A 29 7.09 14.41 8.04
C SER A 29 6.85 13.54 9.27
N LEU A 30 5.98 14.04 10.15
CA LEU A 30 5.48 13.33 11.32
C LEU A 30 4.33 12.42 10.87
N ARG A 31 4.39 11.15 11.26
CA ARG A 31 3.43 10.12 10.88
C ARG A 31 2.99 9.32 12.10
N THR A 32 1.69 9.07 12.20
CA THR A 32 1.11 8.22 13.25
C THR A 32 0.41 7.04 12.58
N PRO A 33 1.15 5.98 12.20
CA PRO A 33 0.56 4.81 11.58
C PRO A 33 -0.15 3.93 12.61
N GLU A 34 -1.31 3.38 12.23
CA GLU A 34 -2.04 2.38 13.00
C GLU A 34 -2.56 1.26 12.08
N LEU A 35 -2.64 0.04 12.60
CA LEU A 35 -3.26 -1.09 11.93
C LEU A 35 -4.68 -1.24 12.44
N ILE A 36 -5.62 -1.29 11.51
CA ILE A 36 -7.04 -1.40 11.81
C ILE A 36 -7.57 -2.60 11.05
N GLU A 37 -8.30 -3.47 11.75
CA GLU A 37 -9.09 -4.53 11.14
C GLU A 37 -10.58 -4.16 11.22
N GLU A 38 -11.24 -4.06 10.07
CA GLU A 38 -12.67 -3.76 9.98
C GLU A 38 -13.36 -4.75 9.04
N GLY A 39 -14.37 -5.48 9.52
CA GLY A 39 -15.04 -6.50 8.70
C GLY A 39 -14.11 -7.60 8.22
N GLY A 40 -13.08 -7.93 9.02
CA GLY A 40 -12.02 -8.86 8.66
C GLY A 40 -11.02 -8.31 7.64
N ILE A 41 -11.11 -7.05 7.23
CA ILE A 41 -10.21 -6.41 6.26
C ILE A 41 -9.13 -5.63 7.00
N ASN A 42 -7.87 -5.87 6.61
CA ASN A 42 -6.73 -5.12 7.13
C ASN A 42 -6.54 -3.79 6.42
N TYR A 43 -6.37 -2.74 7.21
CA TYR A 43 -6.01 -1.40 6.76
C TYR A 43 -4.78 -0.90 7.51
N GLN A 44 -3.96 -0.13 6.80
CA GLN A 44 -3.00 0.77 7.44
C GLN A 44 -3.58 2.19 7.35
N GLU A 45 -3.86 2.77 8.50
CA GLU A 45 -4.21 4.18 8.61
C GLU A 45 -3.00 4.99 9.04
N SER A 46 -2.85 6.21 8.53
CA SER A 46 -1.74 7.08 8.91
C SER A 46 -2.16 8.53 8.81
N GLU A 47 -2.04 9.25 9.93
CA GLU A 47 -2.12 10.70 9.97
C GLU A 47 -0.75 11.31 9.68
N ILE A 48 -0.70 12.37 8.86
CA ILE A 48 0.54 12.98 8.41
C ILE A 48 0.54 14.49 8.65
N ILE A 49 1.56 14.98 9.35
CA ILE A 49 1.87 16.40 9.51
C ILE A 49 3.27 16.66 8.94
N ASN A 50 3.40 17.61 8.02
CA ASN A 50 4.68 18.00 7.45
C ASN A 50 5.13 19.34 8.03
N LEU A 51 6.41 19.44 8.35
CA LEU A 51 7.11 20.64 8.79
C LEU A 51 8.17 20.95 7.73
N ASP A 52 8.19 22.18 7.23
CA ASP A 52 9.16 22.66 6.26
C ASP A 52 9.95 23.84 6.86
N PHE A 53 11.25 23.66 6.96
CA PHE A 53 12.26 24.58 7.49
C PHE A 53 13.12 25.22 6.40
N GLY A 54 12.89 24.92 5.12
CA GLY A 54 13.72 25.41 4.01
C GLY A 54 13.52 26.89 3.67
N GLY A 55 12.50 27.54 4.25
CA GLY A 55 12.19 28.95 4.05
C GLY A 55 12.65 29.86 5.19
N LYS A 56 12.38 31.17 5.07
CA LYS A 56 12.61 32.14 6.15
C LYS A 56 11.73 31.91 7.40
N GLN A 57 10.63 31.17 7.23
CA GLN A 57 9.69 30.81 8.28
C GLN A 57 9.41 29.33 8.19
N MET A 58 9.25 28.69 9.35
CA MET A 58 8.78 27.31 9.44
C MET A 58 7.32 27.25 8.98
N LYS A 59 7.00 26.30 8.09
CA LYS A 59 5.64 26.02 7.65
C LYS A 59 5.18 24.68 8.20
N ILE A 60 3.95 24.64 8.67
CA ILE A 60 3.28 23.41 9.10
C ILE A 60 2.16 23.12 8.13
N ASN A 61 2.10 21.90 7.61
CA ASN A 61 1.08 21.43 6.68
C ASN A 61 0.46 20.12 7.18
N TYR A 62 -0.85 20.12 7.39
CA TYR A 62 -1.60 18.90 7.67
C TYR A 62 -1.94 18.20 6.36
N ALA A 63 -1.29 17.05 6.10
CA ALA A 63 -1.52 16.28 4.87
C ALA A 63 -2.77 15.37 4.95
N GLY A 64 -3.32 15.19 6.16
CA GLY A 64 -4.54 14.43 6.39
C GLY A 64 -4.32 13.06 7.01
N LYS A 65 -5.45 12.38 7.24
CA LYS A 65 -5.52 10.97 7.65
C LYS A 65 -5.80 10.12 6.41
N HIS A 66 -4.95 9.13 6.17
CA HIS A 66 -5.05 8.26 5.00
C HIS A 66 -5.24 6.81 5.43
N LYS A 67 -6.30 6.18 4.93
CA LYS A 67 -6.58 4.76 5.13
C LYS A 67 -6.24 3.98 3.86
N ARG A 68 -5.33 3.02 3.98
CA ARG A 68 -4.88 2.17 2.87
C ARG A 68 -5.34 0.75 3.09
N TYR A 69 -5.98 0.18 2.08
CA TYR A 69 -6.34 -1.23 2.08
C TYR A 69 -5.09 -2.09 1.91
N LEU A 70 -4.94 -3.12 2.75
CA LEU A 70 -3.86 -4.10 2.72
C LEU A 70 -4.43 -5.51 2.44
N PRO A 71 -4.85 -5.80 1.19
CA PRO A 71 -5.40 -7.11 0.86
C PRO A 71 -4.32 -8.20 0.85
N ALA A 72 -4.60 -9.29 1.55
CA ALA A 72 -3.88 -10.56 1.35
C ALA A 72 -4.10 -11.09 -0.07
N LEU A 73 -3.07 -11.75 -0.63
CA LEU A 73 -3.10 -12.22 -2.01
C LEU A 73 -4.25 -13.19 -2.29
N TYR A 74 -4.52 -14.13 -1.38
CA TYR A 74 -5.64 -15.08 -1.53
C TYR A 74 -7.00 -14.37 -1.66
N ARG A 75 -7.22 -13.28 -0.92
CA ARG A 75 -8.48 -12.52 -1.00
C ARG A 75 -8.64 -11.85 -2.35
N MET A 76 -7.57 -11.32 -2.91
CA MET A 76 -7.62 -10.72 -4.24
C MET A 76 -7.92 -11.75 -5.31
N ARG A 77 -7.31 -12.94 -5.22
CA ARG A 77 -7.63 -14.06 -6.11
C ARG A 77 -9.11 -14.40 -6.04
N GLN A 78 -9.64 -14.56 -4.83
CA GLN A 78 -11.05 -14.89 -4.64
C GLN A 78 -11.97 -13.80 -5.19
N LEU A 79 -11.79 -12.54 -4.76
CA LEU A 79 -12.63 -11.41 -5.17
C LEU A 79 -12.64 -11.20 -6.69
N PHE A 80 -11.48 -11.31 -7.34
CA PHE A 80 -11.43 -11.18 -8.80
C PHE A 80 -11.92 -12.44 -9.50
N GLY A 81 -11.68 -13.63 -8.96
CA GLY A 81 -12.15 -14.90 -9.51
C GLY A 81 -13.68 -15.01 -9.55
N GLU A 82 -14.39 -14.33 -8.65
CA GLU A 82 -15.85 -14.22 -8.66
C GLU A 82 -16.40 -13.40 -9.84
N HIS A 83 -15.57 -12.57 -10.49
CA HIS A 83 -15.99 -11.59 -11.50
C HIS A 83 -15.26 -11.68 -12.84
N PHE A 84 -14.15 -12.41 -12.90
CA PHE A 84 -13.28 -12.54 -14.08
C PHE A 84 -13.01 -14.00 -14.39
N GLN A 85 -12.76 -14.30 -15.66
CA GLN A 85 -12.55 -15.68 -16.13
C GLN A 85 -11.14 -16.18 -15.82
N GLU A 86 -10.14 -15.31 -15.89
CA GLU A 86 -8.74 -15.60 -15.59
C GLU A 86 -8.19 -14.51 -14.66
N VAL A 87 -7.45 -14.90 -13.63
CA VAL A 87 -6.84 -13.97 -12.66
C VAL A 87 -5.43 -14.46 -12.31
N SER A 88 -4.43 -13.67 -12.64
CA SER A 88 -3.03 -13.89 -12.26
C SER A 88 -2.51 -12.73 -11.43
N LEU A 89 -1.62 -13.02 -10.49
CA LEU A 89 -0.97 -12.02 -9.66
C LEU A 89 0.52 -12.04 -9.93
N TYR A 90 1.13 -10.87 -10.04
CA TYR A 90 2.55 -10.71 -10.35
C TYR A 90 3.22 -9.84 -9.30
N ASP A 91 4.46 -10.15 -8.97
CA ASP A 91 5.32 -9.29 -8.16
C ASP A 91 5.57 -7.99 -8.94
N ALA A 92 5.29 -6.83 -8.34
CA ALA A 92 5.28 -5.57 -9.08
C ALA A 92 6.68 -5.11 -9.54
N THR A 93 7.74 -5.68 -8.96
CA THR A 93 9.13 -5.32 -9.30
C THR A 93 9.71 -6.27 -10.34
N SER A 94 9.61 -7.59 -10.10
CA SER A 94 10.17 -8.62 -10.97
C SER A 94 9.25 -9.03 -12.10
N LEU A 95 7.96 -8.74 -12.00
CA LEU A 95 6.89 -9.23 -12.87
C LEU A 95 6.81 -10.77 -12.95
N ALA A 96 7.43 -11.47 -12.00
CA ALA A 96 7.28 -12.89 -11.85
C ALA A 96 5.86 -13.19 -11.33
N GLU A 97 5.23 -14.22 -11.88
CA GLU A 97 3.93 -14.66 -11.37
C GLU A 97 4.08 -15.16 -9.93
N ILE A 98 3.23 -14.65 -9.06
CA ILE A 98 3.19 -15.05 -7.67
C ILE A 98 2.40 -16.37 -7.62
N PRO A 99 2.93 -17.42 -6.95
CA PRO A 99 2.23 -18.69 -6.83
C PRO A 99 0.87 -18.57 -6.15
N GLU A 100 -0.03 -19.52 -6.41
CA GLU A 100 -1.38 -19.53 -5.82
C GLU A 100 -1.38 -19.70 -4.30
N TRP A 101 -0.40 -20.43 -3.76
CA TRP A 101 -0.27 -20.69 -2.33
C TRP A 101 0.36 -19.53 -1.55
N ALA A 102 0.89 -18.51 -2.23
CA ALA A 102 1.54 -17.39 -1.57
C ALA A 102 0.49 -16.39 -1.07
N ASP A 103 0.57 -16.04 0.21
CA ASP A 103 -0.28 -15.03 0.85
C ASP A 103 0.37 -13.64 0.90
N SER A 104 1.65 -13.54 0.51
CA SER A 104 2.39 -12.30 0.47
C SER A 104 3.39 -12.20 -0.68
N CYS A 105 3.97 -11.01 -0.86
CA CYS A 105 4.87 -10.68 -1.96
C CYS A 105 6.10 -9.90 -1.47
N THR A 106 7.29 -10.33 -1.88
CA THR A 106 8.58 -9.79 -1.42
C THR A 106 8.80 -8.32 -1.80
N SER A 107 8.29 -7.87 -2.95
CA SER A 107 8.50 -6.50 -3.43
C SER A 107 7.59 -5.45 -2.79
N THR A 108 6.84 -5.81 -1.74
CA THR A 108 5.87 -4.96 -1.03
C THR A 108 4.63 -4.58 -1.85
N ARG A 109 4.62 -4.89 -3.15
CA ARG A 109 3.55 -4.55 -4.10
C ARG A 109 3.33 -5.68 -5.08
N TYR A 110 2.10 -5.86 -5.50
CA TYR A 110 1.74 -6.85 -6.51
C TYR A 110 0.70 -6.30 -7.48
N VAL A 111 0.70 -6.86 -8.68
CA VAL A 111 -0.22 -6.49 -9.76
C VAL A 111 -1.20 -7.63 -9.97
N VAL A 112 -2.49 -7.33 -9.92
CA VAL A 112 -3.57 -8.23 -10.36
C VAL A 112 -3.81 -7.98 -11.84
N VAL A 113 -3.74 -9.03 -12.65
CA VAL A 113 -4.16 -9.00 -14.06
C VAL A 113 -5.35 -9.95 -14.20
N ALA A 114 -6.50 -9.39 -14.55
CA ALA A 114 -7.75 -10.14 -14.65
C ALA A 114 -8.39 -9.99 -16.03
N ARG A 115 -8.81 -11.10 -16.64
CA ARG A 115 -9.40 -11.14 -17.98
C ARG A 115 -10.91 -11.31 -17.89
N LYS A 116 -11.63 -10.36 -18.47
CA LYS A 116 -13.07 -10.44 -18.67
C LYS A 116 -13.36 -11.43 -19.81
N GLY A 117 -14.21 -12.41 -19.53
CA GLY A 117 -14.78 -13.34 -20.51
C GLY A 117 -15.71 -12.66 -21.52
#